data_AF-B9DYS9-F1
#
_entry.id   AF-B9DYS9-F1
#
_cell.length_a   1.000
_cell.length_b   1.000
_cell.length_c   1.000
_cell.angle_alpha   90.00
_cell.angle_beta   90.00
_cell.angle_gamma   90.00
#
_symmetry.space_group_name_H-M   'P 1'
#
loop_
_entity.id
_entity.type
_entity.pdbx_description
1 polymer ?
#
loop_
_entity_poly.entity_id
_entity_poly.type
_entity_poly.pdbx_seq_one_letter_code
_entity_poly.pdbx_strand_id
1 'polypeptide(L)'
;MMLMKNNKINNRIIIVILTVIILTIINVYFKNSRLPSAINVYTSINNDPETILNYSKYKHSVGGYKEAIEGYEAVINNPSSSKSLKLKAQAYLILSQHGQALEPIEPIKYLEDSKAKSNEFKRTGYVFLDRVDYITTGDYFNASKETCYHESEFTHLDENGLPMVKYSDYNGGDGSFHYNPVTIAQFSLTAFGRYKNGTGTKKQFIDSIDKLLSLQSPSGAMRLDFSFKHYINNDIYKPGWVSSLAQGQAISAFVRAYQVTGDNKYLDAADKAYMFMCIPVNEGGTKDTSEDLDGTDNVFFQEYITTPKSYTLNGFIFTIIGIYDLSQTKDSIYKGDAHKMFVNCNDTLLKVIHKYDLGCMTAYDAAYITKKDQYPNMNIQYHASHIELVDAMYSITNNPIYKYYNLMWKSYVV
;
A
#
# COMPACT_ATOMS: atom_id res chain seq x y z
N MET A 1 39.56 -15.56 -19.21
CA MET A 1 38.46 -15.10 -18.32
C MET A 1 37.07 -15.62 -18.76
N MET A 2 36.99 -16.79 -19.40
CA MET A 2 35.72 -17.38 -19.88
C MET A 2 35.42 -18.76 -19.27
N LEU A 3 36.37 -19.33 -18.51
CA LEU A 3 36.27 -20.65 -17.88
C LEU A 3 35.64 -20.65 -16.47
N MET A 4 35.55 -19.50 -15.78
CA MET A 4 34.94 -19.42 -14.43
C MET A 4 33.42 -19.21 -14.42
N LYS A 5 32.80 -18.83 -15.55
CA LYS A 5 31.33 -18.67 -15.65
C LYS A 5 30.59 -19.99 -15.87
N ASN A 6 31.18 -20.96 -16.57
CA ASN A 6 30.56 -22.27 -16.82
C ASN A 6 30.45 -23.16 -15.57
N ASN A 7 31.40 -23.06 -14.62
CA ASN A 7 31.36 -23.85 -13.39
C ASN A 7 30.23 -23.42 -12.41
N LYS A 8 29.84 -22.14 -12.39
CA LYS A 8 28.73 -21.67 -11.54
C LYS A 8 27.35 -22.08 -12.09
N ILE A 9 27.20 -22.14 -13.41
CA ILE A 9 25.95 -22.59 -14.06
C ILE A 9 25.81 -24.10 -13.89
N ASN A 10 26.90 -24.87 -14.11
CA ASN A 10 26.90 -26.31 -13.86
C ASN A 10 26.63 -26.65 -12.38
N ASN A 11 27.20 -25.91 -11.42
CA ASN A 11 26.92 -26.16 -10.00
C ASN A 11 25.45 -25.84 -9.62
N ARG A 12 24.83 -24.81 -10.21
CA ARG A 12 23.41 -24.52 -9.96
C ARG A 12 22.48 -25.56 -10.58
N ILE A 13 22.79 -26.03 -11.79
CA ILE A 13 22.05 -27.11 -12.45
C ILE A 13 22.20 -28.42 -11.66
N ILE A 14 23.41 -28.73 -11.18
CA ILE A 14 23.69 -29.88 -10.32
C ILE A 14 22.92 -29.79 -8.99
N ILE A 15 22.88 -28.61 -8.35
CA ILE A 15 22.11 -28.40 -7.11
C ILE A 15 20.61 -28.59 -7.36
N VAL A 16 20.05 -28.00 -8.42
CA VAL A 16 18.61 -28.15 -8.74
C VAL A 16 18.27 -29.60 -9.07
N ILE A 17 19.11 -30.29 -9.84
CA ILE A 17 18.94 -31.71 -10.16
C ILE A 17 19.04 -32.56 -8.88
N LEU A 18 19.99 -32.29 -7.99
CA LEU A 18 20.10 -32.97 -6.69
C LEU A 18 18.89 -32.69 -5.80
N THR A 19 18.36 -31.46 -5.76
CA THR A 19 17.17 -31.13 -4.99
C THR A 19 15.93 -31.83 -5.54
N VAL A 20 15.76 -31.88 -6.86
CA VAL A 20 14.66 -32.61 -7.51
C VAL A 20 14.79 -34.11 -7.31
N ILE A 21 15.99 -34.68 -7.39
CA ILE A 21 16.25 -36.10 -7.13
C ILE A 21 15.99 -36.43 -5.66
N ILE A 22 16.46 -35.61 -4.72
CA ILE A 22 16.19 -35.78 -3.28
C ILE A 22 14.69 -35.70 -3.00
N LEU A 23 13.98 -34.71 -3.56
CA LEU A 23 12.52 -34.59 -3.43
C LEU A 23 11.78 -35.78 -4.05
N THR A 24 12.28 -36.33 -5.16
CA THR A 24 11.70 -37.50 -5.82
C THR A 24 11.96 -38.78 -5.04
N ILE A 25 13.16 -38.97 -4.49
CA ILE A 25 13.51 -40.09 -3.61
C ILE A 25 12.70 -40.02 -2.31
N ILE A 26 12.55 -38.84 -1.72
CA ILE A 26 11.65 -38.57 -0.59
C ILE A 26 10.23 -38.98 -0.97
N ASN A 27 9.72 -38.54 -2.13
CA ASN A 27 8.36 -38.89 -2.58
C ASN A 27 8.17 -40.39 -2.80
N VAL A 28 9.17 -41.09 -3.36
CA VAL A 28 9.12 -42.55 -3.61
C VAL A 28 9.22 -43.33 -2.28
N TYR A 29 10.04 -42.86 -1.33
CA TYR A 29 10.18 -43.49 -0.01
C TYR A 29 8.90 -43.30 0.84
N PHE A 30 8.23 -42.15 0.73
CA PHE A 30 6.97 -41.86 1.42
C PHE A 30 5.71 -42.39 0.74
N LYS A 31 5.79 -42.87 -0.52
CA LYS A 31 4.66 -43.53 -1.19
C LYS A 31 4.39 -44.95 -0.70
N ASN A 32 5.40 -45.61 -0.13
CA ASN A 32 5.36 -47.02 0.30
C ASN A 32 5.43 -47.22 1.83
N SER A 33 5.43 -46.15 2.62
CA SER A 33 5.39 -46.20 4.08
C SER A 33 4.20 -45.40 4.57
N ARG A 34 3.51 -45.88 5.63
CA ARG A 34 2.45 -45.12 6.31
C ARG A 34 2.99 -43.71 6.55
N LEU A 35 2.32 -42.70 6.00
CA LEU A 35 2.66 -41.28 6.16
C LEU A 35 3.00 -41.03 7.64
N PRO A 36 4.26 -40.66 7.95
CA PRO A 36 4.57 -40.23 9.30
C PRO A 36 3.67 -39.04 9.63
N SER A 37 3.22 -38.94 10.88
CA SER A 37 2.65 -37.69 11.36
C SER A 37 3.62 -36.54 11.04
N ALA A 38 3.10 -35.36 10.69
CA ALA A 38 3.91 -34.21 10.29
C ALA A 38 5.01 -33.83 11.32
N ILE A 39 4.81 -34.19 12.61
CA ILE A 39 5.81 -34.17 13.68
C ILE A 39 7.14 -34.86 13.31
N ASN A 40 7.10 -35.95 12.54
CA ASN A 40 8.27 -36.76 12.18
C ASN A 40 9.09 -36.16 11.00
N VAL A 41 8.48 -35.27 10.20
CA VAL A 41 9.17 -34.59 9.09
C VAL A 41 9.94 -33.37 9.59
N TYR A 42 9.38 -32.59 10.50
CA TYR A 42 10.07 -31.41 11.04
C TYR A 42 11.24 -31.77 11.96
N THR A 43 11.14 -32.88 12.70
CA THR A 43 12.24 -33.44 13.50
C THR A 43 13.39 -33.98 12.65
N SER A 44 13.14 -34.37 11.38
CA SER A 44 14.18 -34.85 10.46
C SER A 44 14.86 -33.74 9.64
N ILE A 45 14.35 -32.50 9.66
CA ILE A 45 14.89 -31.33 8.91
C ILE A 45 15.95 -30.55 9.72
N ASN A 46 16.62 -31.16 10.70
CA ASN A 46 17.64 -30.51 11.56
C ASN A 46 17.16 -29.23 12.29
N ASN A 47 15.85 -29.02 12.43
CA ASN A 47 15.26 -27.80 13.03
C ASN A 47 15.72 -26.47 12.40
N ASP A 48 16.26 -26.49 11.16
CA ASP A 48 16.63 -25.25 10.45
C ASP A 48 15.37 -24.48 10.03
N PRO A 49 15.12 -23.27 10.58
CA PRO A 49 13.87 -22.54 10.31
C PRO A 49 13.62 -22.22 8.84
N GLU A 50 14.67 -21.97 8.06
CA GLU A 50 14.52 -21.60 6.64
C GLU A 50 14.12 -22.80 5.79
N THR A 51 14.69 -23.97 6.07
CA THR A 51 14.30 -25.24 5.44
C THR A 51 12.86 -25.61 5.80
N ILE A 52 12.45 -25.43 7.07
CA ILE A 52 11.06 -25.63 7.51
C ILE A 52 10.13 -24.70 6.73
N LEU A 53 10.42 -23.39 6.67
CA LEU A 53 9.60 -22.42 5.95
C LEU A 53 9.41 -22.81 4.47
N ASN A 54 10.49 -23.21 3.80
CA ASN A 54 10.46 -23.61 2.38
C ASN A 54 9.62 -24.87 2.15
N TYR A 55 9.76 -25.88 3.01
CA TYR A 55 8.93 -27.08 2.94
C TYR A 55 7.45 -26.78 3.19
N SER A 56 7.14 -25.95 4.19
CA SER A 56 5.77 -25.51 4.49
C SER A 56 5.15 -24.76 3.31
N LYS A 57 5.90 -23.87 2.66
CA LYS A 57 5.47 -23.19 1.42
C LYS A 57 5.18 -24.16 0.30
N TYR A 58 6.01 -25.19 0.10
CA TYR A 58 5.73 -26.22 -0.88
C TYR A 58 4.42 -26.94 -0.57
N LYS A 59 4.21 -27.36 0.69
CA LYS A 59 2.95 -27.99 1.13
C LYS A 59 1.75 -27.09 0.89
N HIS A 60 1.87 -25.81 1.24
CA HIS A 60 0.85 -24.80 0.99
C HIS A 60 0.52 -24.71 -0.51
N SER A 61 1.52 -24.61 -1.39
CA SER A 61 1.30 -24.50 -2.84
C SER A 61 0.61 -25.70 -3.48
N VAL A 62 0.64 -26.88 -2.82
CA VAL A 62 -0.04 -28.09 -3.29
C VAL A 62 -1.34 -28.39 -2.53
N GLY A 63 -1.86 -27.43 -1.75
CA GLY A 63 -3.11 -27.55 -0.99
C GLY A 63 -2.99 -28.28 0.35
N GLY A 64 -1.77 -28.61 0.79
CA GLY A 64 -1.47 -29.21 2.10
C GLY A 64 -1.48 -28.17 3.22
N TYR A 65 -2.61 -27.50 3.44
CA TYR A 65 -2.74 -26.39 4.39
C TYR A 65 -2.47 -26.80 5.84
N LYS A 66 -2.85 -28.02 6.24
CA LYS A 66 -2.64 -28.50 7.61
C LYS A 66 -1.14 -28.64 7.92
N GLU A 67 -0.41 -29.33 7.04
CA GLU A 67 1.04 -29.50 7.19
C GLU A 67 1.78 -28.16 7.09
N ALA A 68 1.31 -27.26 6.22
CA ALA A 68 1.86 -25.92 6.10
C ALA A 68 1.69 -25.10 7.39
N ILE A 69 0.50 -25.11 7.99
CA ILE A 69 0.20 -24.45 9.28
C ILE A 69 1.18 -24.91 10.36
N GLU A 70 1.31 -26.23 10.56
CA GLU A 70 2.20 -26.80 11.57
C GLU A 70 3.66 -26.35 11.38
N GLY A 71 4.12 -26.31 10.12
CA GLY A 71 5.47 -25.88 9.81
C GLY A 71 5.68 -24.37 9.96
N TYR A 72 4.69 -23.54 9.64
CA TYR A 72 4.79 -22.10 9.91
C TYR A 72 4.82 -21.79 11.40
N GLU A 73 3.99 -22.47 12.20
CA GLU A 73 4.02 -22.38 13.67
C GLU A 73 5.39 -22.82 14.24
N ALA A 74 5.97 -23.88 13.68
CA ALA A 74 7.31 -24.31 14.06
C ALA A 74 8.37 -23.22 13.79
N VAL A 75 8.31 -22.53 12.66
CA VAL A 75 9.22 -21.40 12.35
C VAL A 75 9.02 -20.23 13.32
N ILE A 76 7.77 -19.89 13.64
CA ILE A 76 7.42 -18.79 14.54
C ILE A 76 7.97 -19.03 15.95
N ASN A 77 7.81 -20.26 16.44
CA ASN A 77 8.19 -20.67 17.80
C ASN A 77 9.67 -21.00 17.94
N ASN A 78 10.41 -21.17 16.84
CA ASN A 78 11.83 -21.50 16.89
C ASN A 78 12.66 -20.29 17.39
N PRO A 79 13.48 -20.44 18.45
CA PRO A 79 14.33 -19.38 18.99
C PRO A 79 15.38 -18.85 18.01
N SER A 80 15.85 -19.68 17.07
CA SER A 80 16.86 -19.32 16.07
C SER A 80 16.27 -18.55 14.87
N SER A 81 14.94 -18.46 14.75
CA SER A 81 14.31 -17.70 13.67
C SER A 81 14.51 -16.20 13.83
N SER A 82 15.01 -15.55 12.78
CA SER A 82 15.08 -14.09 12.72
C SER A 82 13.70 -13.44 12.74
N LYS A 83 13.62 -12.16 13.14
CA LYS A 83 12.36 -11.39 13.13
C LYS A 83 11.70 -11.40 11.74
N SER A 84 12.49 -11.18 10.69
CA SER A 84 12.03 -11.27 9.29
C SER A 84 11.43 -12.64 8.98
N LEU A 85 12.09 -13.74 9.37
CA LEU A 85 11.61 -15.09 9.09
C LEU A 85 10.30 -15.42 9.83
N LYS A 86 10.17 -14.97 11.09
CA LYS A 86 8.93 -15.11 11.86
C LYS A 86 7.77 -14.36 11.21
N LEU A 87 7.99 -13.13 10.74
CA LEU A 87 6.96 -12.37 10.02
C LEU A 87 6.53 -13.04 8.72
N LYS A 88 7.47 -13.58 7.93
CA LYS A 88 7.14 -14.36 6.72
C LYS A 88 6.28 -15.59 7.06
N ALA A 89 6.68 -16.35 8.08
CA ALA A 89 5.92 -17.50 8.54
C ALA A 89 4.51 -17.10 9.00
N GLN A 90 4.37 -16.02 9.77
CA GLN A 90 3.07 -15.49 10.19
C GLN A 90 2.19 -15.08 9.00
N ALA A 91 2.78 -14.44 7.99
CA ALA A 91 2.03 -14.05 6.80
C ALA A 91 1.46 -15.28 6.08
N TYR A 92 2.30 -16.28 5.80
CA TYR A 92 1.83 -17.51 5.14
C TYR A 92 0.87 -18.32 6.00
N LEU A 93 1.07 -18.33 7.33
CA LEU A 93 0.16 -18.96 8.28
C LEU A 93 -1.26 -18.39 8.15
N ILE A 94 -1.40 -17.06 8.07
CA ILE A 94 -2.70 -16.40 7.94
C ILE A 94 -3.42 -16.81 6.66
N LEU A 95 -2.72 -16.87 5.52
CA LEU A 95 -3.31 -17.36 4.27
C LEU A 95 -3.74 -18.83 4.40
N SER A 96 -2.85 -19.67 4.94
CA SER A 96 -3.08 -21.11 5.07
C SER A 96 -4.26 -21.44 6.00
N GLN A 97 -4.43 -20.68 7.09
CA GLN A 97 -5.57 -20.80 8.02
C GLN A 97 -6.91 -20.47 7.36
N HIS A 98 -6.90 -19.65 6.30
CA HIS A 98 -8.10 -19.27 5.54
C HIS A 98 -8.25 -20.06 4.23
N GLY A 99 -7.42 -21.08 4.01
CA GLY A 99 -7.42 -21.87 2.76
C GLY A 99 -7.09 -21.03 1.51
N GLN A 100 -6.42 -19.89 1.68
CA GLN A 100 -6.03 -19.02 0.57
C GLN A 100 -4.77 -19.58 -0.09
N ALA A 101 -4.76 -19.74 -1.40
CA ALA A 101 -3.57 -20.19 -2.12
C ALA A 101 -2.46 -19.13 -2.09
N LEU A 102 -1.21 -19.58 -2.26
CA LEU A 102 -0.09 -18.66 -2.51
C LEU A 102 -0.21 -18.10 -3.93
N GLU A 103 -0.15 -16.78 -4.06
CA GLU A 103 -0.04 -16.13 -5.37
C GLU A 103 1.25 -16.60 -6.08
N PRO A 104 1.22 -16.81 -7.41
CA PRO A 104 2.42 -17.14 -8.17
C PRO A 104 3.47 -16.05 -8.01
N ILE A 105 4.66 -16.42 -7.54
CA ILE A 105 5.81 -15.51 -7.59
C ILE A 105 6.27 -15.50 -9.05
N GLU A 106 5.78 -14.53 -9.83
CA GLU A 106 6.37 -14.17 -11.11
C GLU A 106 7.90 -14.03 -10.94
N PRO A 107 8.72 -14.51 -11.91
CA PRO A 107 10.17 -14.44 -11.80
C PRO A 107 10.56 -12.99 -11.54
N ILE A 108 11.12 -12.77 -10.34
CA ILE A 108 11.28 -11.45 -9.76
C ILE A 108 12.42 -10.74 -10.51
N LYS A 109 12.10 -10.22 -11.71
CA LYS A 109 12.99 -9.46 -12.61
C LYS A 109 13.74 -8.35 -11.87
N TYR A 110 13.14 -7.85 -10.79
CA TYR A 110 13.62 -6.74 -9.98
C TYR A 110 14.06 -7.15 -8.56
N LEU A 111 14.32 -8.45 -8.29
CA LEU A 111 14.59 -8.93 -6.93
C LEU A 111 15.86 -8.35 -6.32
N GLU A 112 16.94 -8.31 -7.10
CA GLU A 112 18.23 -7.84 -6.59
C GLU A 112 18.18 -6.34 -6.30
N ASP A 113 17.44 -5.60 -7.11
CA ASP A 113 17.24 -4.17 -6.90
C ASP A 113 16.28 -3.89 -5.73
N SER A 114 15.21 -4.68 -5.59
CA SER A 114 14.29 -4.58 -4.44
C SER A 114 15.00 -4.95 -3.14
N LYS A 115 15.92 -5.93 -3.15
CA LYS A 115 16.85 -6.22 -2.03
C LYS A 115 17.77 -5.04 -1.74
N ALA A 116 18.34 -4.39 -2.76
CA ALA A 116 19.19 -3.22 -2.54
C ALA A 116 18.42 -2.08 -1.85
N LYS A 117 17.17 -1.83 -2.27
CA LYS A 117 16.29 -0.85 -1.59
C LYS A 117 15.84 -1.27 -0.20
N SER A 118 15.59 -2.56 0.05
CA SER A 118 15.34 -3.07 1.40
C SER A 118 16.53 -2.79 2.34
N ASN A 119 17.76 -3.00 1.87
CA ASN A 119 18.96 -2.69 2.66
C ASN A 119 19.13 -1.18 2.90
N GLU A 120 18.71 -0.33 1.97
CA GLU A 120 18.61 1.12 2.20
C GLU A 120 17.60 1.44 3.30
N PHE A 121 16.40 0.87 3.23
CA PHE A 121 15.37 1.07 4.26
C PHE A 121 15.90 0.66 5.64
N LYS A 122 16.49 -0.52 5.79
CA LYS A 122 17.02 -1.02 7.08
C LYS A 122 18.02 -0.07 7.74
N ARG A 123 18.82 0.66 6.94
CA ARG A 123 19.80 1.63 7.44
C ARG A 123 19.18 2.89 8.05
N THR A 124 17.91 3.17 7.77
CA THR A 124 17.20 4.30 8.38
C THR A 124 16.91 4.09 9.86
N GLY A 125 16.90 2.84 10.33
CA GLY A 125 16.48 2.51 11.70
C GLY A 125 14.99 2.76 11.94
N TYR A 126 14.18 2.86 10.89
CA TYR A 126 12.74 3.12 11.00
C TYR A 126 12.04 2.03 11.83
N VAL A 127 11.22 2.47 12.79
CA VAL A 127 10.45 1.60 13.68
C VAL A 127 8.98 1.75 13.32
N PHE A 128 8.37 0.66 12.84
CA PHE A 128 6.93 0.62 12.61
C PHE A 128 6.18 0.76 13.93
N LEU A 129 5.15 1.61 13.94
CA LEU A 129 4.20 1.66 15.03
C LEU A 129 3.36 0.38 15.09
N ASP A 130 2.72 0.18 16.25
CA ASP A 130 1.78 -0.91 16.47
C ASP A 130 0.57 -0.83 15.53
N ARG A 131 -0.24 -1.89 15.54
CA ARG A 131 -1.40 -2.10 14.65
C ARG A 131 -2.23 -0.82 14.47
N VAL A 132 -2.60 -0.52 13.22
CA VAL A 132 -3.60 0.50 12.90
C VAL A 132 -4.99 0.02 13.30
N ASP A 133 -5.65 0.74 14.21
CA ASP A 133 -7.06 0.55 14.55
C ASP A 133 -7.90 1.66 13.89
N TYR A 134 -8.31 1.41 12.65
CA TYR A 134 -8.94 2.42 11.82
C TYR A 134 -10.41 2.59 12.17
N ILE A 135 -10.75 3.78 12.67
CA ILE A 135 -12.13 4.19 12.95
C ILE A 135 -12.32 5.56 12.32
N THR A 136 -13.45 5.79 11.66
CA THR A 136 -13.74 7.03 10.93
C THR A 136 -13.77 8.29 11.81
N THR A 137 -13.92 8.10 13.13
CA THR A 137 -13.92 9.15 14.17
C THR A 137 -12.62 9.19 15.00
N GLY A 138 -11.68 8.28 14.71
CA GLY A 138 -10.39 8.15 15.38
C GLY A 138 -9.26 8.83 14.62
N ASP A 139 -8.06 8.79 15.20
CA ASP A 139 -6.84 9.26 14.53
C ASP A 139 -6.74 8.63 13.13
N TYR A 140 -6.38 9.44 12.13
CA TYR A 140 -6.31 8.97 10.75
C TYR A 140 -5.06 8.09 10.62
N PHE A 141 -5.25 6.79 10.85
CA PHE A 141 -4.16 5.83 11.10
C PHE A 141 -3.36 6.22 12.37
N ASN A 142 -2.14 6.72 12.21
CA ASN A 142 -1.28 7.26 13.24
C ASN A 142 -0.81 8.69 12.87
N ALA A 143 -1.58 9.42 12.06
CA ALA A 143 -1.20 10.73 11.53
C ALA A 143 -0.79 11.73 12.63
N SER A 144 -1.39 11.66 13.82
CA SER A 144 -1.00 12.52 14.95
C SER A 144 0.42 12.29 15.47
N LYS A 145 0.96 11.08 15.30
CA LYS A 145 2.26 10.62 15.82
C LYS A 145 3.37 10.67 14.77
N GLU A 146 3.06 10.38 13.52
CA GLU A 146 4.07 10.15 12.47
C GLU A 146 4.36 11.41 11.64
N THR A 147 3.40 12.34 11.54
CA THR A 147 3.55 13.50 10.67
C THR A 147 3.95 14.73 11.45
N CYS A 148 5.00 15.41 10.99
CA CYS A 148 5.42 16.72 11.51
C CYS A 148 5.65 17.67 10.34
N TYR A 149 5.19 18.92 10.49
CA TYR A 149 5.37 19.98 9.51
C TYR A 149 6.30 21.03 10.10
N HIS A 150 7.36 21.35 9.38
CA HIS A 150 8.32 22.37 9.76
C HIS A 150 8.85 23.07 8.51
N GLU A 151 9.37 24.28 8.70
CA GLU A 151 10.10 25.01 7.66
C GLU A 151 11.24 24.16 7.09
N SER A 152 11.40 24.18 5.77
CA SER A 152 12.49 23.52 5.05
C SER A 152 12.65 24.12 3.65
N GLU A 153 13.60 23.61 2.88
CA GLU A 153 13.73 24.00 1.46
C GLU A 153 12.48 23.66 0.63
N PHE A 154 11.71 22.65 1.04
CA PHE A 154 10.56 22.12 0.29
C PHE A 154 9.20 22.47 0.91
N THR A 155 9.19 22.98 2.14
CA THR A 155 7.96 23.27 2.90
C THR A 155 8.06 24.65 3.55
N HIS A 156 7.06 25.49 3.35
CA HIS A 156 6.88 26.76 4.04
C HIS A 156 5.60 26.73 4.87
N LEU A 157 5.62 27.28 6.08
CA LEU A 157 4.44 27.44 6.92
C LEU A 157 3.97 28.89 6.82
N ASP A 158 2.70 29.09 6.45
CA ASP A 158 2.13 30.44 6.39
C ASP A 158 1.96 31.06 7.79
N GLU A 159 1.44 32.29 7.85
CA GLU A 159 1.21 33.01 9.11
C GLU A 159 0.29 32.27 10.11
N ASN A 160 -0.51 31.32 9.63
CA ASN A 160 -1.41 30.48 10.44
C ASN A 160 -0.82 29.09 10.72
N GLY A 161 0.43 28.83 10.28
CA GLY A 161 1.12 27.56 10.43
C GLY A 161 0.67 26.49 9.45
N LEU A 162 -0.03 26.85 8.35
CA LEU A 162 -0.50 25.91 7.35
C LEU A 162 0.60 25.65 6.31
N PRO A 163 0.84 24.38 5.93
CA PRO A 163 1.94 24.02 5.06
C PRO A 163 1.66 24.33 3.58
N MET A 164 2.66 24.90 2.92
CA MET A 164 2.79 25.07 1.48
C MET A 164 3.97 24.24 0.98
N VAL A 165 3.88 23.71 -0.23
CA VAL A 165 4.91 22.84 -0.84
C VAL A 165 5.58 23.57 -1.99
N LYS A 166 6.91 23.46 -2.07
CA LYS A 166 7.69 24.04 -3.17
C LYS A 166 7.65 23.16 -4.40
N TYR A 167 7.28 23.74 -5.54
CA TYR A 167 7.32 23.07 -6.85
C TYR A 167 8.43 23.65 -7.71
N SER A 168 9.59 22.99 -7.71
CA SER A 168 10.76 23.45 -8.46
C SER A 168 10.68 23.15 -9.96
N ASP A 169 11.49 23.88 -10.75
CA ASP A 169 11.66 23.68 -12.19
C ASP A 169 12.04 22.23 -12.55
N TYR A 170 12.78 21.53 -11.67
CA TYR A 170 13.13 20.12 -11.84
C TYR A 170 11.90 19.22 -11.98
N ASN A 171 10.84 19.54 -11.23
CA ASN A 171 9.56 18.84 -11.27
C ASN A 171 8.56 19.55 -12.20
N GLY A 172 9.01 20.44 -13.09
CA GLY A 172 8.15 21.21 -14.00
C GLY A 172 7.33 22.30 -13.32
N GLY A 173 7.65 22.67 -12.07
CA GLY A 173 7.04 23.77 -11.34
C GLY A 173 7.64 25.14 -11.69
N ASP A 174 7.27 26.16 -10.94
CA ASP A 174 7.66 27.57 -11.12
C ASP A 174 8.65 28.08 -10.05
N GLY A 175 9.17 27.17 -9.21
CA GLY A 175 10.06 27.49 -8.10
C GLY A 175 9.36 28.02 -6.85
N SER A 176 8.04 28.22 -6.88
CA SER A 176 7.27 28.84 -5.81
C SER A 176 6.62 27.83 -4.87
N PHE A 177 6.18 28.34 -3.72
CA PHE A 177 5.40 27.57 -2.75
C PHE A 177 3.92 27.67 -3.09
N HIS A 178 3.24 26.52 -3.09
CA HIS A 178 1.82 26.41 -3.42
C HIS A 178 1.08 25.66 -2.33
N TYR A 179 -0.18 26.01 -2.10
CA TYR A 179 -1.07 25.17 -1.30
C TYR A 179 -1.44 23.94 -2.11
N ASN A 180 -0.96 22.78 -1.66
CA ASN A 180 -1.36 21.50 -2.21
C ASN A 180 -2.56 20.95 -1.40
N PRO A 181 -3.73 20.70 -2.02
CA PRO A 181 -4.89 20.14 -1.33
C PRO A 181 -4.60 18.83 -0.59
N VAL A 182 -3.73 17.97 -1.12
CA VAL A 182 -3.29 16.72 -0.46
C VAL A 182 -2.57 17.05 0.84
N THR A 183 -1.62 17.98 0.80
CA THR A 183 -0.84 18.40 1.98
C THR A 183 -1.71 19.07 3.04
N ILE A 184 -2.65 19.93 2.63
CA ILE A 184 -3.59 20.56 3.57
C ILE A 184 -4.55 19.52 4.16
N ALA A 185 -5.03 18.55 3.38
CA ALA A 185 -5.86 17.47 3.88
C ALA A 185 -5.11 16.60 4.91
N GLN A 186 -3.87 16.22 4.61
CA GLN A 186 -3.02 15.47 5.54
C GLN A 186 -2.73 16.27 6.82
N PHE A 187 -2.42 17.57 6.71
CA PHE A 187 -2.26 18.44 7.86
C PHE A 187 -3.54 18.48 8.71
N SER A 188 -4.70 18.60 8.06
CA SER A 188 -5.99 18.62 8.75
C SER A 188 -6.26 17.31 9.49
N LEU A 189 -5.93 16.17 8.89
CA LEU A 189 -6.08 14.84 9.48
C LEU A 189 -5.12 14.64 10.67
N THR A 190 -3.87 15.10 10.57
CA THR A 190 -2.92 15.17 11.70
C THR A 190 -3.44 16.07 12.82
N ALA A 191 -3.95 17.26 12.49
CA ALA A 191 -4.51 18.20 13.46
C ALA A 191 -5.74 17.63 14.17
N PHE A 192 -6.61 16.91 13.44
CA PHE A 192 -7.72 16.16 14.02
C PHE A 192 -7.26 15.12 15.04
N GLY A 193 -6.30 14.26 14.65
CA GLY A 193 -5.76 13.24 15.54
C GLY A 193 -5.15 13.84 16.81
N ARG A 194 -4.36 14.92 16.66
CA ARG A 194 -3.78 15.66 17.81
C ARG A 194 -4.85 16.29 18.69
N TYR A 195 -5.88 16.90 18.11
CA TYR A 195 -7.03 17.42 18.85
C TYR A 195 -7.72 16.32 19.65
N LYS A 196 -7.99 15.16 19.03
CA LYS A 196 -8.63 14.01 19.68
C LYS A 196 -7.77 13.44 20.83
N ASN A 197 -6.45 13.47 20.67
CA ASN A 197 -5.49 12.97 21.65
C ASN A 197 -5.08 14.02 22.70
N GLY A 198 -5.62 15.25 22.64
CA GLY A 198 -5.30 16.33 23.58
C GLY A 198 -3.93 16.98 23.40
N THR A 199 -3.24 16.71 22.28
CA THR A 199 -1.91 17.27 21.94
C THR A 199 -1.99 18.40 20.91
N GLY A 200 -3.19 18.73 20.44
CA GLY A 200 -3.48 19.83 19.52
C GLY A 200 -4.80 20.52 19.85
N THR A 201 -5.17 21.54 19.07
CA THR A 201 -6.37 22.34 19.34
C THR A 201 -7.47 22.09 18.31
N LYS A 202 -8.74 22.17 18.74
CA LYS A 202 -9.89 22.17 17.82
C LYS A 202 -9.77 23.31 16.80
N LYS A 203 -9.28 24.48 17.23
CA LYS A 203 -9.14 25.65 16.36
C LYS A 203 -8.20 25.37 15.18
N GLN A 204 -7.01 24.84 15.43
CA GLN A 204 -6.05 24.50 14.37
C GLN A 204 -6.64 23.50 13.37
N PHE A 205 -7.35 22.48 13.86
CA PHE A 205 -8.05 21.55 12.98
C PHE A 205 -9.08 22.27 12.10
N ILE A 206 -9.97 23.07 12.68
CA ILE A 206 -11.01 23.78 11.92
C ILE A 206 -10.40 24.80 10.95
N ASP A 207 -9.39 25.58 11.35
CA ASP A 207 -8.71 26.54 10.47
C ASP A 207 -8.11 25.82 9.25
N SER A 208 -7.49 24.64 9.44
CA SER A 208 -6.94 23.85 8.34
C SER A 208 -8.01 23.27 7.40
N ILE A 209 -9.16 22.89 7.96
CA ILE A 209 -10.31 22.42 7.18
C ILE A 209 -10.93 23.57 6.38
N ASP A 210 -11.10 24.75 6.98
CA ASP A 210 -11.62 25.92 6.27
C ASP A 210 -10.66 26.34 5.14
N LYS A 211 -9.34 26.22 5.36
CA LYS A 211 -8.37 26.36 4.26
C LYS A 211 -8.58 25.30 3.18
N LEU A 212 -8.73 24.03 3.54
CA LEU A 212 -8.98 22.96 2.57
C LEU A 212 -10.26 23.23 1.76
N LEU A 213 -11.34 23.63 2.42
CA LEU A 213 -12.61 23.99 1.80
C LEU A 213 -12.45 25.14 0.81
N SER A 214 -11.61 26.13 1.12
CA SER A 214 -11.31 27.26 0.21
C SER A 214 -10.61 26.83 -1.09
N LEU A 215 -9.97 25.65 -1.11
CA LEU A 215 -9.32 25.09 -2.28
C LEU A 215 -10.27 24.24 -3.15
N GLN A 216 -11.47 23.93 -2.65
CA GLN A 216 -12.46 23.18 -3.42
C GLN A 216 -13.13 24.09 -4.45
N SER A 217 -13.05 23.72 -5.72
CA SER A 217 -13.77 24.40 -6.79
C SER A 217 -15.29 24.18 -6.70
N PRO A 218 -16.13 25.03 -7.33
CA PRO A 218 -17.58 24.85 -7.33
C PRO A 218 -18.06 23.49 -7.85
N SER A 219 -17.29 22.83 -8.72
CA SER A 219 -17.59 21.48 -9.23
C SER A 219 -17.29 20.35 -8.23
N GLY A 220 -16.72 20.65 -7.07
CA GLY A 220 -16.26 19.68 -6.07
C GLY A 220 -14.81 19.22 -6.25
N ALA A 221 -14.11 19.68 -7.29
CA ALA A 221 -12.73 19.27 -7.53
C ALA A 221 -11.76 19.98 -6.57
N MET A 222 -10.85 19.22 -5.97
CA MET A 222 -9.64 19.68 -5.30
C MET A 222 -8.55 19.83 -6.36
N ARG A 223 -8.56 20.99 -7.03
CA ARG A 223 -7.63 21.31 -8.12
C ARG A 223 -6.22 21.53 -7.57
N LEU A 224 -5.22 20.98 -8.24
CA LEU A 224 -3.82 21.23 -7.95
C LEU A 224 -3.36 22.38 -8.84
N ASP A 225 -3.34 23.60 -8.29
CA ASP A 225 -3.12 24.84 -9.03
C ASP A 225 -1.63 25.19 -9.19
N PHE A 226 -0.85 24.21 -9.64
CA PHE A 226 0.57 24.35 -9.93
C PHE A 226 0.97 23.37 -11.03
N SER A 227 2.06 23.68 -11.73
CA SER A 227 2.60 22.80 -12.77
C SER A 227 3.36 21.62 -12.17
N PHE A 228 3.24 20.43 -12.77
CA PHE A 228 3.95 19.24 -12.31
C PHE A 228 4.29 18.29 -13.46
N LYS A 229 5.54 17.82 -13.53
CA LYS A 229 6.02 16.85 -14.50
C LYS A 229 6.10 15.47 -13.87
N HIS A 230 5.03 14.69 -14.04
CA HIS A 230 5.06 13.28 -13.66
C HIS A 230 6.01 12.50 -14.57
N TYR A 231 6.86 11.66 -14.00
CA TYR A 231 7.95 10.97 -14.71
C TYR A 231 7.49 10.03 -15.85
N ILE A 232 6.23 9.61 -15.83
CA ILE A 232 5.63 8.80 -16.91
C ILE A 232 5.21 9.65 -18.12
N ASN A 233 4.73 10.87 -17.88
CA ASN A 233 4.23 11.74 -18.93
C ASN A 233 5.36 12.47 -19.64
N ASN A 234 5.18 12.68 -20.94
CA ASN A 234 6.06 13.56 -21.71
C ASN A 234 5.74 15.03 -21.41
N ASP A 235 4.45 15.34 -21.30
CA ASP A 235 3.94 16.69 -21.05
C ASP A 235 3.84 17.01 -19.56
N ILE A 236 3.93 18.31 -19.26
CA ILE A 236 3.77 18.86 -17.91
C ILE A 236 2.27 19.05 -17.65
N TYR A 237 1.79 18.64 -16.47
CA TYR A 237 0.46 19.01 -16.02
C TYR A 237 0.39 20.52 -15.86
N LYS A 238 -0.60 21.13 -16.50
CA LYS A 238 -0.91 22.54 -16.30
C LYS A 238 -1.62 22.74 -14.97
N PRO A 239 -1.49 23.93 -14.34
CA PRO A 239 -2.26 24.27 -13.15
C PRO A 239 -3.75 23.97 -13.33
N GLY A 240 -4.38 23.43 -12.29
CA GLY A 240 -5.76 22.98 -12.32
C GLY A 240 -5.91 21.49 -12.68
N TRP A 241 -4.84 20.71 -12.69
CA TRP A 241 -4.93 19.26 -12.81
C TRP A 241 -5.57 18.63 -11.56
N VAL A 242 -5.98 17.36 -11.65
CA VAL A 242 -6.76 16.67 -10.62
C VAL A 242 -6.14 15.34 -10.25
N SER A 243 -6.43 14.88 -9.04
CA SER A 243 -5.91 13.65 -8.46
C SER A 243 -6.97 12.98 -7.60
N SER A 244 -7.15 11.67 -7.73
CA SER A 244 -8.07 10.95 -6.83
C SER A 244 -7.60 10.96 -5.37
N LEU A 245 -6.28 11.00 -5.14
CA LEU A 245 -5.71 11.13 -3.80
C LEU A 245 -6.17 12.43 -3.13
N ALA A 246 -6.15 13.55 -3.86
CA ALA A 246 -6.62 14.83 -3.36
C ALA A 246 -8.10 14.79 -2.99
N GLN A 247 -8.94 14.17 -3.83
CA GLN A 247 -10.36 13.98 -3.54
C GLN A 247 -10.57 13.09 -2.30
N GLY A 248 -9.94 11.93 -2.25
CA GLY A 248 -10.09 10.95 -1.18
C GLY A 248 -9.69 11.49 0.19
N GLN A 249 -8.52 12.12 0.29
CA GLN A 249 -8.07 12.71 1.56
C GLN A 249 -8.92 13.92 1.97
N ALA A 250 -9.40 14.72 1.01
CA ALA A 250 -10.33 15.80 1.33
C ALA A 250 -11.66 15.27 1.89
N ILE A 251 -12.21 14.19 1.32
CA ILE A 251 -13.41 13.53 1.85
C ILE A 251 -13.19 13.09 3.30
N SER A 252 -12.08 12.37 3.59
CA SER A 252 -11.74 11.95 4.95
C SER A 252 -11.64 13.11 5.95
N ALA A 253 -11.09 14.25 5.51
CA ALA A 253 -10.92 15.45 6.33
C ALA A 253 -12.27 16.16 6.59
N PHE A 254 -13.08 16.35 5.53
CA PHE A 254 -14.37 17.00 5.61
C PHE A 254 -15.40 16.21 6.44
N VAL A 255 -15.43 14.87 6.30
CA VAL A 255 -16.29 14.02 7.13
C VAL A 255 -15.97 14.17 8.61
N ARG A 256 -14.68 14.20 8.97
CA ARG A 256 -14.25 14.42 10.37
C ARG A 256 -14.61 15.81 10.87
N ALA A 257 -14.53 16.83 10.01
CA ALA A 257 -14.95 18.17 10.36
C ALA A 257 -16.46 18.23 10.65
N TYR A 258 -17.29 17.65 9.76
CA TYR A 258 -18.73 17.50 9.96
C TYR A 258 -19.05 16.81 11.29
N GLN A 259 -18.39 15.69 11.60
CA GLN A 259 -18.59 14.97 12.86
C GLN A 259 -18.25 15.81 14.11
N VAL A 260 -17.26 16.71 14.01
CA VAL A 260 -16.80 17.55 15.13
C VAL A 260 -17.65 18.81 15.32
N THR A 261 -18.21 19.36 14.24
CA THR A 261 -18.92 20.64 14.26
C THR A 261 -20.42 20.53 14.12
N GLY A 262 -20.92 19.48 13.45
CA GLY A 262 -22.31 19.39 12.97
C GLY A 262 -22.64 20.36 11.83
N ASP A 263 -21.64 21.00 11.23
CA ASP A 263 -21.84 21.99 10.16
C ASP A 263 -21.91 21.31 8.79
N ASN A 264 -23.08 21.36 8.16
CA ASN A 264 -23.36 20.73 6.87
C ASN A 264 -22.45 21.22 5.75
N LYS A 265 -21.84 22.41 5.84
CA LYS A 265 -20.94 22.90 4.78
C LYS A 265 -19.78 21.93 4.50
N TYR A 266 -19.31 21.19 5.52
CA TYR A 266 -18.26 20.20 5.35
C TYR A 266 -18.79 18.90 4.75
N LEU A 267 -20.00 18.47 5.13
CA LEU A 267 -20.63 17.30 4.53
C LEU A 267 -20.93 17.55 3.04
N ASP A 268 -21.48 18.72 2.71
CA ASP A 268 -21.71 19.15 1.33
C ASP A 268 -20.41 19.15 0.51
N ALA A 269 -19.30 19.57 1.12
CA ALA A 269 -17.97 19.54 0.48
C ALA A 269 -17.47 18.11 0.25
N ALA A 270 -17.66 17.20 1.21
CA ALA A 270 -17.34 15.79 1.06
C ALA A 270 -18.16 15.13 -0.07
N ASP A 271 -19.47 15.39 -0.10
CA ASP A 271 -20.38 14.87 -1.13
C ASP A 271 -20.01 15.39 -2.53
N LYS A 272 -19.67 16.68 -2.66
CA LYS A 272 -19.17 17.26 -3.92
C LYS A 272 -17.83 16.66 -4.36
N ALA A 273 -16.91 16.44 -3.41
CA ALA A 273 -15.62 15.82 -3.72
C ALA A 273 -15.78 14.39 -4.23
N TYR A 274 -16.68 13.61 -3.62
CA TYR A 274 -17.02 12.26 -4.07
C TYR A 274 -17.67 12.26 -5.46
N MET A 275 -18.64 13.16 -5.69
CA MET A 275 -19.29 13.29 -6.99
C MET A 275 -18.27 13.59 -8.11
N PHE A 276 -17.39 14.57 -7.90
CA PHE A 276 -16.35 14.91 -8.88
C PHE A 276 -15.39 13.75 -9.14
N MET A 277 -14.94 13.07 -8.09
CA MET A 277 -14.03 11.93 -8.18
C MET A 277 -14.60 10.82 -9.07
N CYS A 278 -15.92 10.59 -9.01
CA CYS A 278 -16.62 9.56 -9.78
C CYS A 278 -16.78 9.89 -11.28
N ILE A 279 -16.41 11.09 -11.73
CA ILE A 279 -16.39 11.46 -13.14
C ILE A 279 -15.27 10.68 -13.86
N PRO A 280 -15.52 10.09 -15.04
CA PRO A 280 -14.49 9.43 -15.83
C PRO A 280 -13.30 10.32 -16.19
N VAL A 281 -12.10 9.74 -16.31
CA VAL A 281 -10.88 10.46 -16.71
C VAL A 281 -11.04 11.17 -18.06
N ASN A 282 -11.69 10.54 -19.05
CA ASN A 282 -11.96 11.13 -20.37
C ASN A 282 -12.99 12.27 -20.35
N GLU A 283 -13.69 12.46 -19.23
CA GLU A 283 -14.62 13.57 -18.96
C GLU A 283 -13.99 14.61 -18.00
N GLY A 284 -12.71 14.47 -17.66
CA GLY A 284 -11.97 15.39 -16.81
C GLY A 284 -12.02 15.10 -15.31
N GLY A 285 -12.56 13.94 -14.91
CA GLY A 285 -12.53 13.42 -13.54
C GLY A 285 -11.34 12.51 -13.28
N THR A 286 -11.48 11.58 -12.32
CA THR A 286 -10.39 10.69 -11.88
C THR A 286 -10.75 9.20 -11.88
N LYS A 287 -11.99 8.85 -12.22
CA LYS A 287 -12.45 7.45 -12.31
C LYS A 287 -12.00 6.81 -13.62
N ASP A 288 -11.45 5.61 -13.51
CA ASP A 288 -10.92 4.83 -14.61
C ASP A 288 -11.10 3.34 -14.32
N THR A 289 -10.42 2.49 -15.10
CA THR A 289 -10.51 1.03 -15.04
C THR A 289 -9.13 0.40 -14.89
N SER A 290 -9.06 -0.82 -14.36
CA SER A 290 -7.82 -1.61 -14.26
C SER A 290 -7.48 -2.35 -15.56
N GLU A 291 -8.13 -2.03 -16.68
CA GLU A 291 -8.01 -2.77 -17.95
C GLU A 291 -6.56 -2.89 -18.43
N ASP A 292 -5.79 -1.79 -18.40
CA ASP A 292 -4.39 -1.78 -18.82
C ASP A 292 -3.45 -2.47 -17.80
N LEU A 293 -3.93 -2.76 -16.58
CA LEU A 293 -3.16 -3.39 -15.51
C LEU A 293 -3.39 -4.90 -15.41
N ASP A 294 -4.64 -5.34 -15.56
CA ASP A 294 -5.06 -6.71 -15.31
C ASP A 294 -6.13 -7.26 -16.29
N GLY A 295 -6.44 -6.52 -17.35
CA GLY A 295 -7.37 -6.93 -18.39
C GLY A 295 -8.84 -6.90 -17.98
N THR A 296 -9.21 -6.21 -16.90
CA THR A 296 -10.62 -6.09 -16.48
C THR A 296 -11.12 -4.68 -16.35
N ASP A 297 -12.43 -4.51 -16.58
CA ASP A 297 -13.15 -3.24 -16.45
C ASP A 297 -13.48 -2.89 -14.97
N ASN A 298 -12.62 -3.32 -14.05
CA ASN A 298 -12.76 -3.08 -12.62
C ASN A 298 -12.35 -1.64 -12.30
N VAL A 299 -13.06 -0.98 -11.38
CA VAL A 299 -12.85 0.45 -11.10
C VAL A 299 -11.46 0.72 -10.51
N PHE A 300 -10.77 1.71 -11.04
CA PHE A 300 -9.54 2.24 -10.49
C PHE A 300 -9.58 3.76 -10.48
N PHE A 301 -9.17 4.40 -9.40
CA PHE A 301 -9.08 5.86 -9.33
C PHE A 301 -7.64 6.31 -9.50
N GLN A 302 -7.38 7.21 -10.44
CA GLN A 302 -6.04 7.64 -10.80
C GLN A 302 -5.54 8.78 -9.89
N GLU A 303 -4.43 8.55 -9.16
CA GLU A 303 -3.70 9.62 -8.47
C GLU A 303 -3.15 10.63 -9.47
N TYR A 304 -2.59 10.13 -10.57
CA TYR A 304 -2.06 10.92 -11.68
C TYR A 304 -2.67 10.43 -12.99
N ILE A 305 -3.29 11.33 -13.75
CA ILE A 305 -3.81 11.02 -15.09
C ILE A 305 -2.63 10.95 -16.06
N THR A 306 -2.14 9.74 -16.29
CA THR A 306 -0.94 9.48 -17.09
C THR A 306 -1.25 8.69 -18.35
N THR A 307 -0.39 8.82 -19.36
CA THR A 307 -0.47 8.00 -20.59
C THR A 307 0.92 7.47 -20.93
N PRO A 308 1.18 6.16 -20.78
CA PRO A 308 0.28 5.11 -20.27
C PRO A 308 -0.07 5.30 -18.78
N LYS A 309 -1.15 4.64 -18.31
CA LYS A 309 -1.64 4.74 -16.92
C LYS A 309 -0.62 4.19 -15.93
N SER A 310 -0.32 4.94 -14.86
CA SER A 310 0.67 4.54 -13.85
C SER A 310 0.12 3.60 -12.78
N TYR A 311 -1.16 3.71 -12.42
CA TYR A 311 -1.79 2.93 -11.34
C TYR A 311 -1.03 3.04 -10.01
N THR A 312 -0.97 4.24 -9.45
CA THR A 312 -0.26 4.52 -8.18
C THR A 312 -0.98 3.88 -6.98
N LEU A 313 -0.26 3.08 -6.19
CA LEU A 313 -0.87 2.23 -5.15
C LEU A 313 -1.39 3.03 -3.95
N ASN A 314 -0.53 3.84 -3.32
CA ASN A 314 -0.92 4.63 -2.16
C ASN A 314 -2.11 5.54 -2.48
N GLY A 315 -2.09 6.20 -3.64
CA GLY A 315 -3.17 7.08 -4.07
C GLY A 315 -4.50 6.37 -4.19
N PHE A 316 -4.51 5.16 -4.75
CA PHE A 316 -5.71 4.34 -4.82
C PHE A 316 -6.20 3.94 -3.43
N ILE A 317 -5.33 3.49 -2.53
CA ILE A 317 -5.74 3.08 -1.18
C ILE A 317 -6.26 4.28 -0.35
N PHE A 318 -5.59 5.43 -0.38
CA PHE A 318 -6.10 6.65 0.27
C PHE A 318 -7.46 7.06 -0.30
N THR A 319 -7.66 6.91 -1.61
CA THR A 319 -8.94 7.15 -2.27
C THR A 319 -10.04 6.23 -1.72
N ILE A 320 -9.75 4.91 -1.63
CA ILE A 320 -10.66 3.91 -1.05
C ILE A 320 -11.07 4.28 0.37
N ILE A 321 -10.13 4.76 1.17
CA ILE A 321 -10.38 5.11 2.58
C ILE A 321 -11.26 6.37 2.69
N GLY A 322 -11.07 7.36 1.83
CA GLY A 322 -12.01 8.49 1.72
C GLY A 322 -13.43 8.06 1.35
N ILE A 323 -13.56 7.16 0.38
CA ILE A 323 -14.86 6.58 -0.02
C ILE A 323 -15.47 5.81 1.16
N TYR A 324 -14.67 5.03 1.90
CA TYR A 324 -15.12 4.33 3.09
C TYR A 324 -15.63 5.31 4.15
N ASP A 325 -14.90 6.37 4.47
CA ASP A 325 -15.31 7.37 5.45
C ASP A 325 -16.67 8.00 5.11
N LEU A 326 -16.88 8.35 3.84
CA LEU A 326 -18.18 8.85 3.38
C LEU A 326 -19.29 7.80 3.50
N SER A 327 -19.00 6.53 3.17
CA SER A 327 -19.95 5.42 3.31
C SER A 327 -20.37 5.16 4.76
N GLN A 328 -19.54 5.55 5.74
CA GLN A 328 -19.84 5.45 7.17
C GLN A 328 -20.58 6.69 7.70
N THR A 329 -20.72 7.74 6.90
CA THR A 329 -21.37 9.00 7.29
C THR A 329 -22.87 8.90 7.06
N LYS A 330 -23.66 8.83 8.13
CA LYS A 330 -25.11 8.56 8.07
C LYS A 330 -25.89 9.61 7.26
N ASP A 331 -25.47 10.86 7.34
CA ASP A 331 -26.20 12.00 6.79
C ASP A 331 -25.77 12.34 5.34
N SER A 332 -24.74 11.67 4.81
CA SER A 332 -24.33 11.83 3.41
C SER A 332 -25.41 11.29 2.48
N ILE A 333 -25.76 12.06 1.45
CA ILE A 333 -26.70 11.60 0.42
C ILE A 333 -26.10 10.49 -0.46
N TYR A 334 -24.77 10.36 -0.48
CA TYR A 334 -24.04 9.36 -1.25
C TYR A 334 -23.63 8.14 -0.43
N LYS A 335 -24.03 8.02 0.84
CA LYS A 335 -23.65 6.90 1.72
C LYS A 335 -23.73 5.53 1.04
N GLY A 336 -24.86 5.24 0.39
CA GLY A 336 -25.11 3.94 -0.25
C GLY A 336 -24.23 3.71 -1.49
N ASP A 337 -24.03 4.73 -2.30
CA ASP A 337 -23.20 4.63 -3.52
C ASP A 337 -21.71 4.59 -3.18
N ALA A 338 -21.29 5.36 -2.16
CA ALA A 338 -19.95 5.27 -1.60
C ALA A 338 -19.65 3.87 -1.05
N HIS A 339 -20.61 3.23 -0.37
CA HIS A 339 -20.43 1.85 0.09
C HIS A 339 -20.22 0.87 -1.07
N LYS A 340 -21.04 0.93 -2.12
CA LYS A 340 -20.87 0.09 -3.32
C LYS A 340 -19.51 0.35 -3.99
N MET A 341 -19.13 1.63 -4.11
CA MET A 341 -17.85 2.01 -4.70
C MET A 341 -16.66 1.50 -3.87
N PHE A 342 -16.75 1.57 -2.54
CA PHE A 342 -15.74 1.00 -1.63
C PHE A 342 -15.56 -0.50 -1.89
N VAL A 343 -16.66 -1.26 -1.97
CA VAL A 343 -16.60 -2.71 -2.27
C VAL A 343 -15.93 -2.96 -3.62
N ASN A 344 -16.36 -2.27 -4.67
CA ASN A 344 -15.78 -2.44 -6.01
C ASN A 344 -14.28 -2.12 -6.06
N CYS A 345 -13.85 -1.05 -5.39
CA CYS A 345 -12.43 -0.68 -5.33
C CYS A 345 -11.64 -1.68 -4.47
N ASN A 346 -12.21 -2.16 -3.36
CA ASN A 346 -11.59 -3.18 -2.52
C ASN A 346 -11.37 -4.48 -3.30
N ASP A 347 -12.35 -4.92 -4.08
CA ASP A 347 -12.23 -6.11 -4.92
C ASP A 347 -11.16 -5.94 -6.00
N THR A 348 -11.10 -4.75 -6.59
CA THR A 348 -10.03 -4.38 -7.53
C THR A 348 -8.65 -4.45 -6.85
N LEU A 349 -8.50 -3.83 -5.68
CA LEU A 349 -7.25 -3.81 -4.93
C LEU A 349 -6.79 -5.22 -4.57
N LEU A 350 -7.67 -6.07 -4.03
CA LEU A 350 -7.35 -7.47 -3.70
C LEU A 350 -6.85 -8.25 -4.91
N LYS A 351 -7.38 -7.95 -6.10
CA LYS A 351 -6.98 -8.60 -7.35
C LYS A 351 -5.61 -8.13 -7.85
N VAL A 352 -5.28 -6.85 -7.70
CA VAL A 352 -4.06 -6.27 -8.31
C VAL A 352 -2.90 -6.05 -7.34
N ILE A 353 -3.11 -6.09 -6.03
CA ILE A 353 -2.10 -5.75 -5.01
C ILE A 353 -0.81 -6.59 -5.13
N HIS A 354 -0.91 -7.85 -5.58
CA HIS A 354 0.25 -8.71 -5.80
C HIS A 354 1.24 -8.14 -6.82
N LYS A 355 0.76 -7.36 -7.79
CA LYS A 355 1.57 -6.69 -8.82
C LYS A 355 2.47 -5.60 -8.24
N TYR A 356 2.30 -5.20 -6.99
CA TYR A 356 3.15 -4.20 -6.34
C TYR A 356 4.25 -4.83 -5.48
N ASP A 357 4.19 -6.13 -5.19
CA ASP A 357 5.22 -6.81 -4.42
C ASP A 357 6.38 -7.26 -5.32
N LEU A 358 7.55 -6.62 -5.17
CA LEU A 358 8.77 -6.95 -5.92
C LEU A 358 9.68 -7.91 -5.15
N GLY A 359 9.14 -8.61 -4.15
CA GLY A 359 9.79 -9.67 -3.38
C GLY A 359 10.64 -9.23 -2.19
N CYS A 360 11.07 -7.97 -2.16
CA CYS A 360 11.78 -7.34 -1.02
C CYS A 360 11.43 -5.85 -0.84
N MET A 361 10.64 -5.27 -1.73
CA MET A 361 10.22 -3.88 -1.70
C MET A 361 8.92 -3.77 -2.50
N THR A 362 8.10 -2.76 -2.21
CA THR A 362 6.92 -2.48 -3.04
C THR A 362 7.25 -1.51 -4.16
N ALA A 363 6.67 -1.73 -5.34
CA ALA A 363 6.57 -0.69 -6.36
C ALA A 363 5.61 0.43 -5.88
N TYR A 364 5.96 1.68 -6.15
CA TYR A 364 5.11 2.86 -5.90
C TYR A 364 3.86 2.84 -6.78
N ASP A 365 4.05 2.50 -8.05
CA ASP A 365 3.01 2.40 -9.06
C ASP A 365 3.30 1.19 -9.98
N ALA A 366 2.34 0.84 -10.84
CA ALA A 366 2.47 -0.27 -11.78
C ALA A 366 2.91 0.18 -13.18
N ALA A 367 3.51 1.37 -13.31
CA ALA A 367 3.94 1.88 -14.61
C ALA A 367 5.01 0.99 -15.28
N TYR A 368 5.75 0.21 -14.49
CA TYR A 368 6.70 -0.79 -14.97
C TYR A 368 6.05 -1.97 -15.70
N ILE A 369 4.74 -2.15 -15.56
CA ILE A 369 3.90 -3.12 -16.27
C ILE A 369 3.29 -2.47 -17.52
N THR A 370 2.77 -1.25 -17.39
CA THR A 370 2.00 -0.58 -18.46
C THR A 370 2.87 0.15 -19.48
N LYS A 371 4.10 0.53 -19.11
CA LYS A 371 5.06 1.21 -19.99
C LYS A 371 6.22 0.27 -20.31
N LYS A 372 6.45 0.04 -21.61
CA LYS A 372 7.56 -0.78 -22.09
C LYS A 372 8.90 -0.22 -21.59
N ASP A 373 9.78 -1.12 -21.14
CA ASP A 373 11.13 -0.83 -20.64
C ASP A 373 11.17 0.11 -19.42
N GLN A 374 10.02 0.38 -18.78
CA GLN A 374 9.95 1.17 -17.57
C GLN A 374 10.42 0.34 -16.37
N TYR A 375 11.29 0.94 -15.58
CA TYR A 375 11.79 0.36 -14.34
C TYR A 375 10.84 0.71 -13.18
N PRO A 376 10.57 -0.21 -12.23
CA PRO A 376 9.69 0.08 -11.09
C PRO A 376 10.24 1.21 -10.23
N ASN A 377 9.38 2.17 -9.91
CA ASN A 377 9.68 3.20 -8.93
C ASN A 377 9.62 2.59 -7.53
N MET A 378 10.77 2.49 -6.85
CA MET A 378 10.89 1.96 -5.50
C MET A 378 11.41 3.05 -4.56
N ASN A 379 10.56 3.46 -3.63
CA ASN A 379 10.87 4.48 -2.63
C ASN A 379 10.61 3.94 -1.23
N ILE A 380 11.58 4.09 -0.35
CA ILE A 380 11.53 3.54 1.02
C ILE A 380 10.43 4.18 1.88
N GLN A 381 10.14 5.48 1.69
CA GLN A 381 9.09 6.17 2.44
C GLN A 381 7.72 5.66 2.03
N TYR A 382 7.48 5.50 0.71
CA TYR A 382 6.22 4.92 0.23
C TYR A 382 6.05 3.46 0.61
N HIS A 383 7.12 2.68 0.75
CA HIS A 383 7.01 1.32 1.30
C HIS A 383 6.49 1.31 2.74
N ALA A 384 6.95 2.22 3.59
CA ALA A 384 6.41 2.37 4.94
C ALA A 384 4.91 2.74 4.88
N SER A 385 4.53 3.71 4.05
CA SER A 385 3.13 4.09 3.85
C SER A 385 2.28 2.92 3.34
N HIS A 386 2.78 2.12 2.40
CA HIS A 386 2.06 0.95 1.90
C HIS A 386 1.77 -0.07 3.01
N ILE A 387 2.74 -0.31 3.90
CA ILE A 387 2.59 -1.21 5.05
C ILE A 387 1.47 -0.74 6.00
N GLU A 388 1.42 0.56 6.30
CA GLU A 388 0.37 1.16 7.13
C GLU A 388 -0.99 1.12 6.45
N LEU A 389 -1.05 1.47 5.17
CA LEU A 389 -2.27 1.49 4.38
C LEU A 389 -2.93 0.11 4.28
N VAL A 390 -2.15 -0.97 4.10
CA VAL A 390 -2.72 -2.33 4.13
C VAL A 390 -3.11 -2.78 5.53
N ASP A 391 -2.45 -2.30 6.60
CA ASP A 391 -2.92 -2.59 7.97
C ASP A 391 -4.26 -1.88 8.25
N ALA A 392 -4.44 -0.67 7.73
CA ALA A 392 -5.71 0.05 7.80
C ALA A 392 -6.81 -0.68 7.02
N MET A 393 -6.52 -1.13 5.79
CA MET A 393 -7.46 -1.95 5.02
C MET A 393 -7.81 -3.26 5.73
N TYR A 394 -6.86 -3.90 6.42
CA TYR A 394 -7.14 -5.05 7.26
C TYR A 394 -8.05 -4.69 8.44
N SER A 395 -7.81 -3.57 9.13
CA SER A 395 -8.68 -3.10 10.21
C SER A 395 -10.12 -2.82 9.74
N ILE A 396 -10.30 -2.27 8.53
CA ILE A 396 -11.60 -1.98 7.95
C ILE A 396 -12.34 -3.25 7.50
N THR A 397 -11.65 -4.16 6.82
CA THR A 397 -12.29 -5.26 6.09
C THR A 397 -12.20 -6.61 6.80
N ASN A 398 -11.28 -6.74 7.75
CA ASN A 398 -10.83 -8.00 8.34
C ASN A 398 -10.40 -9.06 7.28
N ASN A 399 -10.05 -8.64 6.07
CA ASN A 399 -9.65 -9.57 5.01
C ASN A 399 -8.20 -10.05 5.22
N PRO A 400 -7.94 -11.37 5.30
CA PRO A 400 -6.62 -11.92 5.62
C PRO A 400 -5.53 -11.57 4.59
N ILE A 401 -5.89 -11.25 3.34
CA ILE A 401 -4.94 -10.87 2.29
C ILE A 401 -4.19 -9.58 2.67
N TYR A 402 -4.89 -8.59 3.23
CA TYR A 402 -4.25 -7.37 3.70
C TYR A 402 -3.31 -7.64 4.88
N LYS A 403 -3.69 -8.54 5.78
CA LYS A 403 -2.81 -8.91 6.89
C LYS A 403 -1.57 -9.66 6.40
N TYR A 404 -1.73 -10.52 5.40
CA TYR A 404 -0.62 -11.15 4.70
C TYR A 404 0.36 -10.11 4.14
N TYR A 405 -0.12 -9.14 3.34
CA TYR A 405 0.76 -8.11 2.78
C TYR A 405 1.42 -7.23 3.84
N ASN A 406 0.69 -6.86 4.90
CA ASN A 406 1.28 -6.13 6.04
C ASN A 406 2.48 -6.87 6.62
N LEU A 407 2.33 -8.16 6.91
CA LEU A 407 3.38 -8.98 7.52
C LEU A 407 4.52 -9.28 6.54
N MET A 408 4.19 -9.61 5.28
CA MET A 408 5.18 -9.87 4.24
C MET A 408 6.04 -8.64 3.97
N TRP A 409 5.44 -7.48 3.75
CA TRP A 409 6.18 -6.25 3.46
C TRP A 409 7.01 -5.80 4.66
N LYS A 410 6.47 -5.86 5.89
CA LYS A 410 7.27 -5.65 7.12
C LYS A 410 8.46 -6.61 7.18
N SER A 411 8.28 -7.88 6.81
CA SER A 411 9.36 -8.88 6.83
C SER A 411 10.55 -8.51 5.94
N TYR A 412 10.34 -7.69 4.93
CA TYR A 412 11.41 -7.31 4.01
C TYR A 412 12.40 -6.33 4.64
N VAL A 413 11.97 -5.55 5.63
CA VAL A 413 12.70 -4.36 6.11
C VAL A 413 13.02 -4.37 7.61
N VAL A 414 12.70 -5.46 8.33
CA VAL A 414 13.07 -5.64 9.75
C VAL A 414 14.27 -6.55 9.98
#